data_AF-A1ZN33-F1
#
_entry.id   AF-A1ZN33-F1
#
_cell.length_a   1.000
_cell.length_b   1.000
_cell.length_c   1.000
_cell.angle_alpha   90.00
_cell.angle_beta   90.00
_cell.angle_gamma   90.00
#
_symmetry.space_group_name_H-M   'P 1'
#
loop_
_entity.id
_entity.type
_entity.pdbx_description
1 polymer ?
#
loop_
_entity_poly.entity_id
_entity_poly.type
_entity_poly.pdbx_seq_one_letter_code
_entity_poly.pdbx_strand_id
1 'polypeptide(L)' 'MTNELNNKWTVLSNEEMNQVKGGMDGEDPTAFAQQNPDAFMDLWQNDPQKMAHWYQEAGYSRRQMVRHLRRFMRRYGRC' A
#
# COMPACT_ATOMS: atom_id res chain seq x y z
N MET A 1 -39.52 23.17 -22.18
CA MET A 1 -38.30 23.35 -21.35
C MET A 1 -38.18 22.13 -20.45
N THR A 2 -37.48 21.10 -20.90
CA THR A 2 -37.24 19.87 -20.13
C THR A 2 -35.86 19.99 -19.48
N ASN A 3 -35.84 20.05 -18.15
CA ASN A 3 -34.63 20.01 -17.34
C ASN A 3 -34.03 18.61 -17.44
N GLU A 4 -33.10 18.41 -18.37
CA GLU A 4 -32.21 17.26 -18.37
C GLU A 4 -31.23 17.42 -17.20
N LEU A 5 -31.59 16.79 -16.08
CA LEU A 5 -30.70 16.46 -14.99
C LEU A 5 -29.54 15.62 -15.56
N ASN A 6 -28.47 16.32 -15.91
CA ASN A 6 -27.13 15.80 -16.16
C ASN A 6 -26.66 15.03 -14.92
N ASN A 7 -27.13 13.80 -14.75
CA ASN A 7 -26.49 12.77 -13.92
C ASN A 7 -25.16 12.43 -14.59
N LYS A 8 -24.17 13.32 -14.40
CA LYS A 8 -22.77 13.03 -14.65
C LYS A 8 -22.37 11.98 -13.61
N TRP A 9 -22.59 10.72 -13.97
CA TRP A 9 -21.76 9.63 -13.48
C TRP A 9 -20.32 10.05 -13.76
N THR A 10 -19.63 10.54 -12.74
CA THR A 10 -18.18 10.69 -12.75
C THR A 10 -17.61 9.29 -12.89
N VAL A 11 -17.55 8.82 -14.13
CA VAL A 11 -16.69 7.71 -14.51
C VAL A 11 -15.31 8.21 -14.19
N LEU A 12 -14.80 7.79 -13.02
CA LEU A 12 -13.41 8.02 -12.64
C LEU A 12 -12.58 7.63 -13.86
N SER A 13 -11.80 8.59 -14.36
CA SER A 13 -10.92 8.35 -15.49
C SER A 13 -10.03 7.16 -15.17
N ASN A 14 -9.57 6.41 -16.19
CA ASN A 14 -8.67 5.27 -15.95
C ASN A 14 -7.40 5.68 -15.15
N GLU A 15 -7.01 6.96 -15.23
CA GLU A 15 -5.96 7.56 -14.38
C GLU A 15 -6.34 7.62 -12.90
N GLU A 16 -7.57 8.03 -12.56
CA GLU A 16 -8.07 8.05 -11.18
C GLU A 16 -8.31 6.64 -10.62
N MET A 17 -8.73 5.68 -11.46
CA MET A 17 -8.79 4.27 -11.04
C MET A 17 -7.41 3.70 -10.72
N ASN A 18 -6.37 4.11 -11.46
CA ASN A 18 -4.99 3.70 -11.16
C ASN A 18 -4.46 4.35 -9.87
N GLN A 19 -4.93 5.54 -9.48
CA GLN A 19 -4.60 6.09 -8.16
C GLN A 19 -5.21 5.28 -7.01
N VAL A 20 -6.38 4.67 -7.19
CA VAL A 20 -7.01 3.83 -6.15
C VAL A 20 -6.39 2.42 -6.09
N LYS A 21 -5.85 1.90 -7.20
CA LYS A 21 -5.08 0.64 -7.22
C LYS A 21 -3.58 0.81 -6.95
N GLY A 22 -3.07 2.04 -7.02
CA GLY A 22 -1.65 2.38 -7.04
C GLY A 22 -1.00 2.68 -5.70
N GLY A 23 -1.63 2.37 -4.56
CA GLY A 23 -1.04 2.63 -3.23
C GLY A 23 0.18 1.77 -2.88
N MET A 24 0.72 0.99 -3.81
CA MET A 24 1.93 0.18 -3.63
C MET A 24 2.93 0.33 -4.79
N ASP A 25 2.45 0.67 -5.99
CA ASP A 25 3.29 0.86 -7.17
C ASP A 25 4.01 2.22 -7.09
N GLY A 26 5.23 2.19 -6.56
CA GLY A 26 6.12 3.36 -6.44
C GLY A 26 6.18 3.97 -5.04
N GLU A 27 5.38 3.52 -4.09
CA GLU A 27 5.49 3.94 -2.68
C GLU A 27 6.50 3.07 -1.93
N ASP A 28 7.38 3.70 -1.14
CA ASP A 28 8.40 2.98 -0.38
C ASP A 28 7.75 2.17 0.77
N PRO A 29 8.02 0.86 0.89
CA PRO A 29 7.37 0.00 1.89
C PRO A 29 7.70 0.39 3.34
N THR A 30 8.82 1.08 3.57
CA THR A 30 9.19 1.57 4.91
C THR A 30 8.46 2.88 5.24
N ALA A 31 8.21 3.74 4.26
CA ALA A 31 7.38 4.92 4.41
C ALA A 31 5.91 4.53 4.66
N PHE A 32 5.38 3.59 3.85
CA PHE A 32 4.03 3.07 4.03
C PHE A 32 3.83 2.44 5.41
N ALA A 33 4.79 1.66 5.90
CA ALA A 33 4.71 1.07 7.24
C ALA A 33 4.56 2.13 8.35
N GLN A 34 5.19 3.29 8.19
CA GLN A 34 5.10 4.37 9.18
C GLN A 34 3.76 5.10 9.14
N GLN A 35 3.21 5.29 7.93
CA GLN A 35 1.94 5.98 7.72
C GLN A 35 0.74 5.10 8.04
N ASN A 36 0.80 3.81 7.66
CA ASN A 36 -0.30 2.85 7.73
C ASN A 36 0.15 1.55 8.42
N PRO A 37 0.47 1.58 9.73
CA PRO A 37 1.05 0.42 10.42
C PRO A 37 0.11 -0.81 10.45
N ASP A 38 -1.20 -0.60 10.58
CA ASP A 38 -2.17 -1.70 10.62
C ASP A 38 -2.31 -2.38 9.26
N ALA A 39 -2.41 -1.59 8.18
CA ALA A 39 -2.47 -2.13 6.81
C ALA A 39 -1.16 -2.83 6.43
N PHE A 40 -0.02 -2.32 6.89
CA PHE A 40 1.28 -2.96 6.71
C PHE A 40 1.33 -4.33 7.42
N MET A 41 0.77 -4.44 8.63
CA MET A 41 0.68 -5.70 9.35
C MET A 41 -0.29 -6.70 8.71
N ASP A 42 -1.44 -6.23 8.26
CA ASP A 42 -2.42 -7.06 7.56
C ASP A 42 -1.81 -7.67 6.29
N LEU A 43 -1.12 -6.86 5.50
CA LEU A 43 -0.39 -7.33 4.32
C LEU A 43 0.71 -8.33 4.66
N TRP A 44 1.48 -8.10 5.73
CA TRP A 44 2.52 -9.03 6.19
C TRP A 44 1.93 -10.39 6.62
N GLN A 45 0.78 -10.41 7.28
CA GLN A 45 0.14 -11.63 7.78
C GLN A 45 -0.57 -12.41 6.68
N ASN A 46 -1.28 -11.71 5.79
CA ASN A 46 -2.10 -12.32 4.74
C ASN A 46 -1.30 -12.65 3.48
N ASP A 47 -0.31 -11.82 3.13
CA ASP A 47 0.48 -11.99 1.90
C ASP A 47 1.97 -11.59 2.07
N PRO A 48 2.75 -12.41 2.79
CA PRO A 48 4.18 -12.16 3.00
C PRO A 48 5.00 -12.23 1.70
N GLN A 49 4.50 -12.91 0.65
CA GLN A 49 5.19 -12.99 -0.64
C GLN A 49 5.09 -11.66 -1.39
N LYS A 50 3.90 -11.07 -1.44
CA LYS A 50 3.69 -9.73 -2.01
C LYS A 50 4.50 -8.68 -1.27
N MET A 51 4.58 -8.76 0.07
CA MET A 51 5.47 -7.89 0.83
C MET A 51 6.94 -8.08 0.41
N ALA A 52 7.43 -9.32 0.30
CA ALA A 52 8.80 -9.56 -0.13
C ALA A 52 9.10 -9.02 -1.54
N HIS A 53 8.17 -9.19 -2.48
CA HIS A 53 8.27 -8.64 -3.82
C HIS A 53 8.35 -7.11 -3.81
N TRP A 54 7.49 -6.46 -3.04
CA TRP A 54 7.46 -5.00 -2.94
C TRP A 54 8.77 -4.43 -2.39
N TYR A 55 9.37 -5.05 -1.37
CA TYR A 55 10.70 -4.65 -0.89
C TYR A 55 11.78 -4.82 -1.96
N GLN A 56 11.70 -5.87 -2.77
CA GLN A 56 12.65 -6.11 -3.85
C GLN A 56 12.53 -5.06 -4.96
N GLU A 57 11.30 -4.69 -5.36
CA GLU A 57 11.04 -3.64 -6.35
C GLU A 57 11.50 -2.26 -5.85
N ALA A 58 11.36 -1.98 -4.56
CA ALA A 58 11.88 -0.77 -3.93
C ALA A 58 13.42 -0.80 -3.71
N GLY A 59 14.12 -1.85 -4.18
CA GLY A 59 15.58 -1.94 -4.14
C GLY A 59 16.17 -2.41 -2.79
N TYR A 60 15.35 -2.94 -1.89
CA TYR A 60 15.81 -3.49 -0.62
C TYR A 60 16.27 -4.94 -0.77
N SER A 61 17.39 -5.26 -0.14
CA SER A 61 17.78 -6.65 0.09
C SER A 61 16.85 -7.34 1.10
N ARG A 62 16.74 -8.67 0.99
CA ARG A 62 16.04 -9.49 1.98
C ARG A 62 16.52 -9.24 3.42
N ARG A 63 17.80 -8.92 3.61
CA ARG A 63 18.36 -8.57 4.93
C ARG A 63 17.81 -7.25 5.46
N GLN A 64 17.67 -6.24 4.60
CA GLN A 64 17.09 -4.94 4.98
C GLN A 64 15.60 -5.09 5.30
N MET A 65 14.84 -5.83 4.48
CA MET A 65 13.43 -6.14 4.76
C MET A 65 13.26 -6.79 6.14
N VAL A 66 13.99 -7.89 6.42
CA VAL A 66 13.90 -8.59 7.70
C VAL A 66 14.30 -7.69 8.88
N ARG A 67 15.33 -6.86 8.70
CA ARG A 67 15.75 -5.90 9.73
C ARG A 67 14.66 -4.86 10.00
N HIS A 68 14.01 -4.36 8.94
CA HIS A 68 12.93 -3.41 9.06
C HIS A 68 11.71 -4.05 9.74
N LEU A 69 11.25 -5.21 9.28
CA LEU A 69 10.17 -5.97 9.90
C LEU A 69 10.42 -6.22 11.39
N ARG A 70 11.63 -6.66 11.78
CA ARG A 70 11.96 -6.85 13.20
C ARG A 70 11.85 -5.56 14.02
N ARG A 71 12.29 -4.42 13.47
CA ARG A 71 12.18 -3.12 14.14
C ARG A 71 10.73 -2.68 14.24
N PHE A 72 9.98 -2.88 13.16
CA PHE A 72 8.56 -2.59 13.08
C PHE A 72 7.78 -3.40 14.12
N MET A 73 7.98 -4.71 14.18
CA MET A 73 7.36 -5.62 15.16
C MET A 73 7.73 -5.26 16.61
N ARG A 74 8.95 -4.79 16.88
CA ARG A 74 9.29 -4.31 18.24
C ARG A 74 8.56 -3.03 18.65
N ARG A 75 8.17 -2.21 17.67
CA ARG A 75 7.52 -0.92 17.90
C ARG A 75 5.99 -1.04 17.94
N TYR A 76 5.42 -1.86 17.05
CA TYR A 76 3.98 -1.98 16.83
C TYR A 76 3.42 -3.36 17.18
N GLY A 77 4.27 -4.38 17.32
CA GLY A 77 3.90 -5.66 17.90
C GLY A 77 3.67 -5.48 19.40
N ARG A 78 2.50 -4.97 19.76
CA ARG A 78 1.92 -5.23 21.07
C ARG A 78 1.80 -6.74 21.24
N CYS A 79 2.16 -7.18 22.45
CA CYS A 79 2.21 -8.55 22.94
C CYS A 79 1.02 -9.44 22.54
#